data_AF-A0A653BR51-F1
#
_entry.id   AF-A0A653BR51-F1
#
_cell.length_a   1.000
_cell.length_b   1.000
_cell.length_c   1.000
_cell.angle_alpha   90.00
_cell.angle_beta   90.00
_cell.angle_gamma   90.00
#
_symmetry.space_group_name_H-M   'P 1'
#
loop_
_entity.id
_entity.type
_entity.pdbx_description
1 polymer ?
#
loop_
_entity_poly.entity_id
_entity_poly.type
_entity_poly.pdbx_seq_one_letter_code
_entity_poly.pdbx_strand_id
1 'polypeptide(L)'
;RPRSTQEDEVVLEQVAEDPSTSVRLIERRTGESKSQAQRILKRYEYHPYHIQRVQTLFSSDYAKRVSFCRTMLEKQDFVER
;
A
#
# COMPACT_ATOMS: atom_id res chain seq x y z
N ARG A 1 -6.82 -17.06 7.75
CA ARG A 1 -6.55 -15.78 8.43
C ARG A 1 -6.40 -16.08 9.93
N PRO A 2 -5.35 -15.62 10.62
CA PRO A 2 -5.26 -15.75 12.08
C PRO A 2 -6.48 -15.11 12.74
N ARG A 3 -6.89 -15.60 13.91
CA ARG A 3 -8.00 -15.02 14.67
C ARG A 3 -7.59 -13.59 15.10
N SER A 4 -8.33 -12.57 14.66
CA SER A 4 -8.05 -11.18 15.03
C SER A 4 -8.47 -10.90 16.45
N THR A 5 -7.62 -10.18 17.17
CA THR A 5 -7.94 -9.54 18.46
C THR A 5 -8.29 -8.08 18.20
N GLN A 6 -8.90 -7.42 19.18
CA GLN A 6 -9.18 -5.99 19.09
C GLN A 6 -7.89 -5.16 18.98
N GLU A 7 -6.82 -5.58 19.65
CA GLU A 7 -5.48 -4.99 19.53
C GLU A 7 -4.93 -5.12 18.09
N ASP A 8 -5.13 -6.27 17.45
CA ASP A 8 -4.74 -6.48 16.06
C ASP A 8 -5.47 -5.48 15.16
N GLU A 9 -6.79 -5.32 15.32
CA GLU A 9 -7.62 -4.44 14.50
C GLU A 9 -7.22 -2.97 14.63
N VAL A 10 -6.99 -2.50 15.86
CA VAL A 10 -6.56 -1.11 16.12
C VAL A 10 -5.22 -0.81 15.45
N VAL A 11 -4.26 -1.74 15.48
CA VAL A 11 -2.97 -1.57 14.79
C VAL A 11 -3.12 -1.61 13.27
N LEU A 12 -3.94 -2.53 12.75
CA LEU A 12 -4.13 -2.68 11.30
C LEU A 12 -4.87 -1.48 10.69
N GLU A 13 -5.82 -0.90 11.41
CA GLU A 13 -6.55 0.29 10.96
C GLU A 13 -5.61 1.49 10.73
N GLN A 14 -4.64 1.70 11.62
CA GLN A 14 -3.64 2.78 11.45
C GLN A 14 -2.84 2.68 10.14
N VAL A 15 -2.55 1.45 9.69
CA VAL A 15 -1.79 1.23 8.45
C VAL A 15 -2.71 1.18 7.23
N ALA A 16 -3.96 0.76 7.40
CA ALA A 16 -4.97 0.80 6.34
C ALA A 16 -5.33 2.24 5.93
N GLU A 17 -5.43 3.16 6.90
CA GLU A 17 -5.68 4.58 6.64
C GLU A 17 -4.48 5.28 5.99
N ASP A 18 -3.27 5.03 6.52
CA ASP A 18 -2.03 5.60 6.00
C ASP A 18 -0.90 4.56 6.02
N PRO A 19 -0.57 3.93 4.87
CA PRO A 19 0.51 2.95 4.78
C PRO A 19 1.90 3.50 5.11
N SER A 20 2.08 4.82 5.17
CA SER A 20 3.34 5.46 5.56
C SER A 20 3.50 5.57 7.09
N THR A 21 2.48 5.19 7.85
CA THR A 21 2.49 5.24 9.32
C THR A 21 3.64 4.41 9.90
N SER A 22 4.52 5.08 10.65
CA SER A 22 5.61 4.40 11.35
C SER A 22 5.11 3.65 12.60
N VAL A 23 5.77 2.55 12.96
CA VAL A 23 5.48 1.81 14.21
C VAL A 23 5.62 2.67 15.48
N ARG A 24 6.42 3.75 15.44
CA ARG A 24 6.50 4.73 16.54
C ARG A 24 5.22 5.57 16.64
N LEU A 25 4.60 5.89 15.51
CA LEU A 25 3.35 6.64 15.47
C LEU A 25 2.17 5.77 15.92
N ILE A 26 2.18 4.48 15.53
CA ILE A 26 1.20 3.49 16.02
C ILE A 26 1.23 3.42 17.55
N GLU A 27 2.41 3.28 18.16
CA GLU A 27 2.54 3.26 19.63
C GLU A 27 1.96 4.51 20.29
N ARG A 28 2.27 5.70 19.75
CA ARG A 28 1.75 6.96 20.29
C ARG A 28 0.23 7.09 20.18
N ARG A 29 -0.38 6.54 19.14
CA ARG A 29 -1.83 6.66 18.88
C ARG A 29 -2.65 5.58 19.58
N THR A 30 -2.10 4.38 19.71
CA THR A 30 -2.85 3.19 20.15
C THR A 30 -2.45 2.72 21.56
N GLY A 31 -1.29 3.15 22.06
CA GLY A 31 -0.70 2.62 23.30
C GLY A 31 0.01 1.27 23.13
N GLU A 32 -0.13 0.62 21.98
CA GLU A 32 0.53 -0.65 21.70
C GLU A 32 2.04 -0.48 21.54
N SER A 33 2.82 -1.30 22.26
CA SER A 33 4.27 -1.23 22.14
C SER A 33 4.74 -1.45 20.69
N LYS A 34 5.83 -0.79 20.29
CA LYS A 34 6.41 -0.97 18.94
C LYS A 34 6.65 -2.44 18.56
N SER A 35 7.11 -3.25 19.50
CA SER A 35 7.39 -4.67 19.28
C SER A 35 6.11 -5.47 19.03
N GLN A 36 5.03 -5.16 19.76
CA GLN A 36 3.72 -5.74 19.53
C GLN A 36 3.16 -5.33 18.17
N ALA A 37 3.19 -4.04 17.84
CA ALA A 37 2.76 -3.54 16.53
C ALA A 37 3.52 -4.22 15.38
N GLN A 38 4.85 -4.33 15.47
CA GLN A 38 5.64 -5.06 14.46
C GLN A 38 5.24 -6.54 14.32
N ARG A 39 4.97 -7.22 15.45
CA ARG A 39 4.54 -8.62 15.46
C ARG A 39 3.18 -8.80 14.78
N ILE A 40 2.24 -7.88 15.04
CA ILE A 40 0.92 -7.85 14.39
C ILE A 40 1.09 -7.63 12.89
N LEU A 41 1.79 -6.58 12.48
CA LEU A 41 1.99 -6.28 11.05
C LEU A 41 2.62 -7.46 10.30
N LYS A 42 3.64 -8.11 10.89
CA LYS A 42 4.26 -9.31 10.29
C LYS A 42 3.29 -10.49 10.18
N ARG A 43 2.43 -10.71 11.18
CA ARG A 43 1.43 -11.80 11.20
C ARG A 43 0.39 -11.65 10.10
N TYR A 44 0.03 -10.41 9.74
CA TYR A 44 -0.94 -10.09 8.70
C TYR A 44 -0.28 -9.72 7.36
N GLU A 45 1.02 -9.96 7.21
CA GLU A 45 1.76 -9.75 5.95
C GLU A 45 1.79 -8.29 5.48
N TYR A 46 1.70 -7.35 6.43
CA TYR A 46 1.93 -5.93 6.18
C TYR A 46 3.43 -5.66 6.14
N HIS A 47 3.97 -5.60 4.92
CA HIS A 47 5.38 -5.31 4.68
C HIS A 47 5.59 -3.80 4.51
N PRO A 48 6.58 -3.19 5.19
CA PRO A 48 6.96 -1.81 4.93
C PRO A 48 7.49 -1.66 3.50
N TYR A 49 6.88 -0.79 2.72
CA TYR A 49 7.40 -0.39 1.41
C TYR A 49 7.86 1.07 1.46
N HIS A 50 9.02 1.36 0.88
CA HIS A 50 9.47 2.73 0.67
C HIS A 50 9.00 3.18 -0.71
N ILE A 51 7.95 4.00 -0.74
CA ILE A 51 7.45 4.60 -1.98
C ILE A 51 8.52 5.57 -2.49
N GLN A 52 9.26 5.13 -3.49
CA GLN A 52 10.22 5.97 -4.20
C GLN A 52 9.58 6.56 -5.44
N ARG A 53 9.33 7.87 -5.45
CA ARG A 53 8.87 8.59 -6.64
C ARG A 53 10.07 8.78 -7.57
N VAL A 54 10.21 7.93 -8.58
CA VAL A 54 11.35 7.96 -9.52
C VAL A 54 11.13 8.88 -10.74
N GLN A 55 9.95 9.48 -10.91
CA GLN A 55 9.64 10.46 -11.95
C GLN A 55 8.54 11.43 -11.46
N THR A 56 8.64 12.71 -11.82
CA THR A 56 7.56 13.68 -11.58
C THR A 56 6.42 13.40 -12.57
N LEU A 57 5.25 12.99 -12.06
CA LEU A 57 4.04 12.88 -12.86
C LEU A 57 3.42 14.27 -13.01
N PHE A 58 3.40 14.80 -14.23
CA PHE A 58 2.66 16.01 -14.56
C PHE A 58 1.20 15.66 -14.85
N SER A 59 0.30 16.63 -14.66
CA SER A 59 -1.13 16.44 -14.98
C SER A 59 -1.36 16.04 -16.44
N SER A 60 -0.51 16.51 -17.35
CA SER A 60 -0.55 16.16 -18.78
C SER A 60 -0.14 14.70 -19.08
N ASP A 61 0.56 14.02 -18.16
CA ASP A 61 1.03 12.65 -18.38
C ASP A 61 -0.09 11.61 -18.22
N TYR A 62 -1.13 11.91 -17.44
CA TYR A 62 -2.25 10.99 -17.22
C TYR A 62 -2.93 10.61 -18.53
N ALA A 63 -3.30 11.61 -19.34
CA ALA A 63 -3.94 11.37 -20.64
C ALA A 63 -3.03 10.58 -21.59
N LYS A 64 -1.74 10.92 -21.64
CA LYS A 64 -0.74 10.23 -22.47
C LYS A 64 -0.59 8.76 -22.07
N ARG A 65 -0.53 8.48 -20.76
CA ARG A 65 -0.43 7.11 -20.21
C ARG A 65 -1.66 6.28 -20.54
N VAL A 66 -2.86 6.83 -20.39
CA VAL A 66 -4.11 6.14 -20.76
C VAL A 66 -4.14 5.83 -22.26
N SER A 67 -3.78 6.81 -23.11
CA SER A 67 -3.72 6.61 -24.56
C SER A 67 -2.72 5.51 -24.92
N PHE A 68 -1.53 5.53 -24.33
CA PHE A 68 -0.52 4.49 -24.54
C PHE A 68 -1.04 3.10 -24.19
N CYS A 69 -1.65 2.92 -23.01
CA CYS A 69 -2.19 1.63 -22.60
C CYS A 69 -3.29 1.12 -23.55
N ARG A 70 -4.21 2.01 -23.98
CA ARG A 70 -5.25 1.65 -24.95
C ARG A 70 -4.65 1.18 -26.28
N THR A 71 -3.70 1.95 -26.81
CA THR A 71 -3.01 1.58 -28.06
C THR A 71 -2.28 0.25 -27.93
N MET A 72 -1.67 -0.05 -26.77
CA MET A 72 -1.00 -1.35 -26.56
C MET A 72 -2.00 -2.51 -26.49
N LEU A 73 -3.13 -2.34 -25.80
CA LEU A 73 -4.18 -3.36 -25.75
C LEU A 73 -4.77 -3.63 -27.14
N GLU A 74 -5.10 -2.59 -27.89
CA GLU A 74 -5.60 -2.73 -29.27
C GLU A 74 -4.62 -3.47 -30.19
N LYS A 75 -3.32 -3.20 -30.03
CA LYS A 75 -2.29 -3.91 -30.80
C LYS A 75 -2.10 -5.34 -30.33
N GLN A 76 -2.25 -5.63 -29.05
CA GLN A 76 -2.18 -7.00 -28.53
C GLN A 76 -3.35 -7.85 -29.06
N ASP A 77 -4.57 -7.30 -29.04
CA ASP A 77 -5.77 -7.94 -29.61
C ASP A 77 -5.71 -8.11 -31.14
N PHE A 78 -4.83 -7.36 -31.82
CA PHE A 78 -4.56 -7.52 -33.25
C PHE A 78 -3.53 -8.63 -33.52
N VAL A 79 -2.59 -8.86 -32.60
CA VAL A 79 -1.56 -9.91 -32.72
C VAL A 79 -2.11 -11.29 -32.34
N GLU A 80 -3.11 -11.35 -31.45
CA GLU A 80 -3.74 -12.61 -31.00
C GLU A 80 -4.88 -13.09 -31.90
N ARG A 81 -5.22 -12.37 -32.98
CA ARG A 81 -6.21 -12.75 -34.01
C ARG A 81 -5.52 -13.20 -35.30
#